data_AF-A0AAN0VJ02-F1
#
_entry.id   AF-A0AAN0VJ02-F1
#
_cell.length_a   1.000
_cell.length_b   1.000
_cell.length_c   1.000
_cell.angle_alpha   90.00
_cell.angle_beta   90.00
_cell.angle_gamma   90.00
#
_symmetry.space_group_name_H-M   'P 1'
#
loop_
_entity.id
_entity.type
_entity.pdbx_description
1 polymer ?
#
loop_
_entity_poly.entity_id
_entity_poly.type
_entity_poly.pdbx_seq_one_letter_code
_entity_poly.pdbx_strand_id
1 'polypeptide(L)'
;MIQKAQGRDRRMDRDLRAQMTAVLADLLSTVPFDRTAVLAVLHDEVMTIEERQAIAREALLDKLASMTPEVRAKLAQALLKGRK
;
A
#
# COMPACT_ATOMS: atom_id res chain seq x y z
N MET A 1 22.05 1.60 -1.85
CA MET A 1 21.27 2.04 -3.03
C MET A 1 19.74 2.10 -2.80
N ILE A 2 19.27 2.17 -1.53
CA ILE A 2 17.85 1.99 -1.18
C ILE A 2 16.99 3.26 -1.42
N GLN A 3 17.56 4.46 -1.29
CA GLN A 3 16.81 5.72 -1.44
C GLN A 3 16.28 5.95 -2.86
N LYS A 4 17.04 5.57 -3.90
CA LYS A 4 16.59 5.72 -5.31
C LYS A 4 15.46 4.76 -5.65
N ALA A 5 15.46 3.55 -5.08
CA ALA A 5 14.39 2.57 -5.28
C ALA A 5 13.09 3.04 -4.60
N GLN A 6 13.15 3.49 -3.34
CA GLN A 6 11.99 3.99 -2.61
C GLN A 6 11.37 5.24 -3.24
N GLY A 7 12.18 6.14 -3.81
CA GLY A 7 11.68 7.32 -4.51
C GLY A 7 10.97 7.00 -5.83
N ARG A 8 11.40 5.94 -6.54
CA ARG A 8 10.81 5.49 -7.80
C ARG A 8 9.48 4.76 -7.56
N ASP A 9 9.44 3.94 -6.53
CA ASP A 9 8.27 3.17 -6.13
C ASP A 9 7.12 4.09 -5.67
N ARG A 10 7.43 5.13 -4.89
CA ARG A 10 6.46 6.16 -4.49
C ARG A 10 5.90 6.97 -5.65
N ARG A 11 6.70 7.25 -6.68
CA ARG A 11 6.22 7.96 -7.88
C ARG A 11 5.29 7.07 -8.69
N MET A 12 5.67 5.81 -8.90
CA MET A 12 4.84 4.82 -9.57
C MET A 12 3.51 4.60 -8.85
N ASP A 13 3.51 4.56 -7.51
CA ASP A 13 2.28 4.48 -6.70
C ASP A 13 1.38 5.71 -6.90
N ARG A 14 1.95 6.93 -6.89
CA ARG A 14 1.19 8.15 -7.16
C ARG A 14 0.59 8.16 -8.57
N ASP A 15 1.36 7.75 -9.56
CA ASP A 15 0.92 7.73 -10.97
C ASP A 15 -0.19 6.68 -11.17
N LEU A 16 -0.12 5.53 -10.49
CA LEU A 16 -1.19 4.54 -10.53
C LEU A 16 -2.48 5.07 -9.88
N ARG A 17 -2.38 5.70 -8.70
CA ARG A 17 -3.55 6.29 -8.03
C ARG A 17 -4.20 7.39 -8.87
N ALA A 18 -3.40 8.22 -9.53
CA ALA A 18 -3.91 9.25 -10.41
C ALA A 18 -4.68 8.65 -11.60
N GLN A 19 -4.16 7.58 -12.21
CA GLN A 19 -4.83 6.85 -13.29
C GLN A 19 -6.15 6.22 -12.82
N MET A 20 -6.16 5.55 -11.67
CA MET A 20 -7.39 4.95 -11.13
C MET A 20 -8.45 6.00 -10.78
N THR A 21 -8.02 7.16 -10.26
CA THR A 21 -8.93 8.28 -9.96
C THR A 21 -9.56 8.84 -11.24
N ALA A 22 -8.78 8.94 -12.32
CA ALA A 22 -9.29 9.37 -13.62
C ALA A 22 -10.31 8.37 -14.20
N VAL A 23 -10.02 7.07 -14.14
CA VAL A 23 -10.94 6.01 -14.59
C VAL A 23 -12.25 6.03 -13.78
N LEU A 24 -12.16 6.17 -12.46
CA LEU A 24 -13.36 6.24 -11.62
C LEU A 24 -14.17 7.51 -11.93
N ALA A 25 -13.53 8.66 -12.13
CA ALA A 25 -14.20 9.91 -12.46
C ALA A 25 -14.95 9.85 -13.81
N ASP A 26 -14.35 9.19 -14.80
CA ASP A 26 -14.96 8.95 -16.12
C ASP A 26 -16.22 8.07 -15.99
N LEU A 27 -16.09 6.93 -15.29
CA LEU A 27 -17.22 6.02 -15.04
C LEU A 27 -18.37 6.68 -14.28
N LEU A 28 -18.07 7.49 -13.26
CA LEU A 28 -19.08 8.23 -12.50
C LEU A 28 -19.84 9.28 -13.34
N SER A 29 -19.24 9.71 -14.45
CA SER A 29 -19.82 10.70 -15.37
C SER A 29 -20.68 10.07 -16.48
N THR A 30 -20.69 8.73 -16.61
CA THR A 30 -21.46 8.03 -17.64
C THR A 30 -22.97 8.04 -17.36
N VAL A 31 -23.77 8.20 -18.43
CA VAL A 31 -25.24 8.16 -18.39
C VAL A 31 -25.76 7.19 -19.47
N PRO A 32 -26.51 6.14 -19.10
CA PRO A 32 -26.92 5.79 -17.74
C PRO A 32 -25.73 5.33 -16.88
N PHE A 33 -25.89 5.46 -15.56
CA PHE A 33 -24.87 5.04 -14.58
C PHE A 33 -24.63 3.53 -14.64
N ASP A 34 -23.38 3.12 -14.90
CA ASP A 34 -22.97 1.72 -14.89
C ASP A 34 -22.41 1.31 -13.52
N ARG A 35 -23.31 0.78 -12.67
CA ARG A 35 -22.94 0.26 -11.35
C ARG A 35 -21.90 -0.86 -11.40
N THR A 36 -21.96 -1.72 -12.42
CA THR A 36 -21.09 -2.90 -12.51
C THR A 36 -19.67 -2.48 -12.86
N ALA A 37 -19.52 -1.54 -13.79
CA ALA A 37 -18.22 -0.99 -14.15
C ALA A 37 -17.55 -0.27 -12.96
N VAL A 38 -18.30 0.53 -12.20
CA VAL A 38 -17.78 1.20 -10.99
C VAL A 38 -17.37 0.18 -9.93
N LEU A 39 -18.17 -0.86 -9.70
CA LEU A 39 -17.85 -1.90 -8.72
C LEU A 39 -16.58 -2.67 -9.08
N ALA A 40 -16.34 -2.94 -10.37
CA ALA A 40 -15.13 -3.62 -10.83
C ALA A 40 -13.86 -2.80 -10.52
N VAL A 41 -13.88 -1.49 -10.78
CA VAL A 41 -12.73 -0.61 -10.50
C VAL A 41 -12.43 -0.53 -8.99
N LEU A 42 -13.47 -0.45 -8.16
CA LEU A 42 -13.29 -0.45 -6.70
C LEU A 42 -12.73 -1.78 -6.18
N HIS A 43 -13.15 -2.90 -6.77
CA HIS A 43 -12.63 -4.23 -6.41
C HIS A 43 -11.15 -4.39 -6.80
N ASP A 44 -10.78 -3.96 -8.01
CA ASP A 44 -9.40 -3.98 -8.47
C ASP A 44 -8.49 -3.09 -7.61
N GLU A 45 -9.01 -1.96 -7.10
CA GLU A 45 -8.31 -1.12 -6.12
C GLU A 45 -8.02 -1.87 -4.82
N VAL A 46 -9.02 -2.56 -4.27
CA VAL A 46 -8.87 -3.34 -3.03
C VAL A 46 -7.82 -4.43 -3.23
N MET A 47 -7.90 -5.20 -4.31
CA MET A 47 -6.92 -6.25 -4.63
C MET A 47 -5.49 -5.69 -4.73
N THR A 48 -5.32 -4.56 -5.40
CA THR A 48 -4.02 -3.89 -5.53
C THR A 48 -3.47 -3.44 -4.17
N ILE A 49 -4.32 -2.92 -3.29
CA ILE A 49 -3.92 -2.51 -1.94
C ILE A 49 -3.51 -3.72 -1.10
N GLU A 50 -4.27 -4.81 -1.16
CA GLU A 50 -3.99 -6.03 -0.40
C GLU A 50 -2.67 -6.68 -0.81
N GLU A 51 -2.40 -6.81 -2.10
CA GLU A 51 -1.14 -7.34 -2.62
C GLU A 51 0.07 -6.50 -2.15
N ARG A 52 -0.06 -5.18 -2.23
CA ARG A 52 1.01 -4.26 -1.77
C ARG A 52 1.22 -4.35 -0.27
N GLN A 53 0.15 -4.48 0.50
CA GLN A 53 0.25 -4.69 1.94
C GLN A 53 0.91 -6.03 2.25
N ALA A 54 0.65 -7.09 1.49
CA ALA A 54 1.30 -8.38 1.65
C ALA A 54 2.82 -8.26 1.42
N ILE A 55 3.25 -7.61 0.33
CA ILE A 55 4.67 -7.38 0.04
C ILE A 55 5.33 -6.53 1.15
N ALA A 56 4.66 -5.47 1.60
CA ALA A 56 5.19 -4.62 2.66
C ALA A 56 5.31 -5.36 4.01
N ARG A 57 4.34 -6.24 4.32
CA ARG A 57 4.39 -7.10 5.52
C ARG A 57 5.56 -8.06 5.44
N GLU A 58 5.79 -8.71 4.30
CA GLU A 58 6.93 -9.61 4.15
C GLU A 58 8.28 -8.89 4.24
N ALA A 59 8.42 -7.74 3.57
CA ALA A 59 9.63 -6.93 3.69
C ALA A 59 9.90 -6.46 5.13
N LEU A 60 8.83 -6.20 5.90
CA LEU A 60 8.93 -5.90 7.33
C LEU A 60 9.37 -7.13 8.13
N LEU A 61 8.82 -8.30 7.85
CA LEU A 61 9.20 -9.56 8.51
C LEU A 61 10.66 -9.90 8.24
N ASP A 62 11.13 -9.80 7.00
CA ASP A 62 12.54 -9.97 6.63
C ASP A 62 13.43 -9.01 7.42
N LYS A 63 13.01 -7.75 7.53
CA LYS A 63 13.77 -6.74 8.29
C LYS A 63 13.83 -7.07 9.78
N LEU A 64 12.76 -7.59 10.36
CA LEU A 64 12.73 -8.03 11.76
C LEU A 64 13.57 -9.29 11.96
N ALA A 65 13.54 -10.23 11.02
CA ALA A 65 14.34 -11.45 11.04
C ALA A 65 15.84 -11.12 10.99
N SER A 66 16.24 -10.10 10.22
CA SER A 66 17.63 -9.65 10.12
C SER A 66 18.16 -8.93 11.37
N MET A 67 17.32 -8.60 12.35
CA MET A 67 17.74 -7.95 13.59
C MET A 67 18.27 -8.98 14.60
N THR A 68 19.20 -8.56 15.46
CA THR A 68 19.57 -9.39 16.62
C THR A 68 18.42 -9.46 17.63
N PRO A 69 18.37 -10.48 18.50
CA PRO A 69 17.35 -10.61 19.54
C PRO A 69 17.25 -9.37 20.44
N GLU A 70 18.38 -8.76 20.80
CA GLU A 70 18.44 -7.59 21.69
C GLU A 70 17.82 -6.36 21.03
N VAL A 71 18.05 -6.17 19.73
CA VAL A 71 17.46 -5.07 18.95
C VAL A 71 15.95 -5.25 18.84
N ARG A 72 15.47 -6.47 18.56
CA ARG A 72 14.02 -6.76 18.55
C ARG A 72 13.38 -6.53 19.92
N ALA A 73 14.05 -6.92 21.01
CA ALA A 73 13.53 -6.71 22.36
C ALA A 73 13.40 -5.22 22.70
N LYS A 74 14.38 -4.39 22.32
CA LYS A 74 14.30 -2.93 22.48
C LYS A 74 13.16 -2.33 21.65
N LEU A 75 12.97 -2.78 20.41
CA LEU A 75 11.86 -2.35 19.57
C LEU A 75 10.51 -2.70 20.21
N ALA A 76 10.35 -3.92 20.71
CA ALA A 76 9.13 -4.36 21.40
C ALA A 76 8.83 -3.48 22.64
N GLN A 77 9.85 -3.18 23.46
CA GLN A 77 9.69 -2.26 24.59
C GLN A 77 9.30 -0.84 24.16
N ALA A 78 9.86 -0.32 23.07
CA ALA A 78 9.52 1.00 22.54
C ALA A 78 8.06 1.06 22.08
N LEU A 79 7.57 0.01 21.39
CA LEU A 79 6.17 -0.08 20.95
C LEU A 79 5.19 -0.11 22.12
N LEU A 80 5.53 -0.82 23.20
CA LEU A 80 4.70 -0.86 24.41
C LEU A 80 4.65 0.49 25.13
N LYS A 81 5.79 1.22 25.16
CA LYS A 81 5.87 2.55 25.79
C LYS A 81 5.13 3.64 25.00
N GLY A 82 5.03 3.49 23.68
CA GLY A 82 4.36 4.45 22.79
C GLY A 82 2.82 4.35 22.78
N ARG A 83 2.22 3.33 23.41
CA ARG A 83 0.75 3.19 23.55
C ARG A 83 0.22 3.89 24.80
N LYS A 84 0.51 5.17 24.97
CA LYS A 84 -0.16 6.03 25.96
C LYS A 84 -1.27 6.83 25.30
#